data_AF-A0A6J1NXD9-F1
#
_entry.id   AF-A0A6J1NXD9-F1
#
_cell.length_a   1.000
_cell.length_b   1.000
_cell.length_c   1.000
_cell.angle_alpha   90.00
_cell.angle_beta   90.00
_cell.angle_gamma   90.00
#
_symmetry.space_group_name_H-M   'P 1'
#
loop_
_entity.id
_entity.type
_entity.pdbx_description
1 polymer ?
#
loop_
_entity_poly.entity_id
_entity_poly.type
_entity_poly.pdbx_seq_one_letter_code
_entity_poly.pdbx_strand_id
1 'polypeptide(L)'
;MEGKRDSFFLPNKKHKQDHKNKDFKKQERQNKFDKQRNGVQNAEGGKEMKEKKPFDKKTYRLKKYSKKYKLEQWEEQRKKKLIHEYQKNIKTESVSGTYKPKSFDEDITDSIDEVGRFVKHPDLLEKELKEKPQKSKDPFLKAKEQYNKVKQEKFEKQEAMKKAKEERNQKLQEYKKKKHEKFKKLSKKTKKGQPVMTGRLELLLEKIQSSK
;
A
#
# COMPACT_ATOMS: atom_id res chain seq x y z
N MET A 1 -41.88 -27.75 -8.77
CA MET A 1 -40.51 -27.22 -8.54
C MET A 1 -40.62 -25.75 -8.23
N GLU A 2 -40.32 -25.36 -7.00
CA GLU A 2 -40.41 -23.98 -6.52
C GLU A 2 -39.17 -23.17 -6.91
N GLY A 3 -39.38 -22.02 -7.55
CA GLY A 3 -38.30 -21.10 -7.92
C GLY A 3 -37.85 -20.26 -6.72
N LYS A 4 -36.59 -20.45 -6.31
CA LYS A 4 -35.93 -19.61 -5.31
C LYS A 4 -35.78 -18.18 -5.87
N ARG A 5 -36.49 -17.22 -5.28
CA ARG A 5 -36.30 -15.78 -5.54
C ARG A 5 -35.06 -15.31 -4.77
N ASP A 6 -34.12 -14.74 -5.50
CA ASP A 6 -32.82 -14.28 -5.04
C ASP A 6 -32.98 -13.00 -4.17
N SER A 7 -32.65 -13.10 -2.88
CA SER A 7 -32.86 -12.06 -1.86
C SER A 7 -31.73 -11.02 -1.80
N PHE A 8 -30.94 -10.91 -2.86
CA PHE A 8 -29.73 -10.08 -2.89
C PHE A 8 -29.97 -8.58 -3.14
N PHE A 9 -31.17 -8.20 -3.59
CA PHE A 9 -31.49 -6.82 -4.01
C PHE A 9 -32.62 -6.14 -3.22
N LEU A 10 -32.87 -6.54 -1.97
CA LEU A 10 -33.77 -5.80 -1.10
C LEU A 10 -32.98 -4.75 -0.28
N PRO A 11 -33.18 -3.44 -0.51
CA PRO A 11 -32.53 -2.41 0.30
C PRO A 11 -33.12 -2.43 1.72
N ASN A 12 -32.26 -2.73 2.69
CA ASN A 12 -32.61 -2.80 4.10
C ASN A 12 -32.95 -1.38 4.62
N LYS A 13 -34.24 -1.07 4.77
CA LYS A 13 -34.72 0.19 5.39
C LYS A 13 -34.55 0.12 6.92
N LYS A 14 -33.32 0.21 7.43
CA LYS A 14 -33.07 0.50 8.85
C LYS A 14 -31.92 1.50 9.00
N HIS A 15 -32.10 2.45 9.92
CA HIS A 15 -31.18 3.50 10.37
C HIS A 15 -30.93 4.71 9.43
N LYS A 16 -31.91 5.61 9.35
CA LYS A 16 -31.71 7.00 8.85
C LYS A 16 -31.20 7.98 9.92
N GLN A 17 -31.13 7.60 11.20
CA GLN A 17 -30.76 8.52 12.28
C GLN A 17 -29.24 8.66 12.48
N ASP A 18 -28.42 7.68 12.10
CA ASP A 18 -26.96 7.70 12.33
C ASP A 18 -26.13 8.41 11.24
N HIS A 19 -26.74 8.80 10.12
CA HIS A 19 -26.03 9.44 9.03
C HIS A 19 -25.66 10.91 9.34
N LYS A 20 -26.54 11.65 10.05
CA LYS A 20 -26.27 13.06 10.40
C LYS A 20 -25.03 13.22 11.28
N ASN A 21 -24.84 12.35 12.28
CA ASN A 21 -23.67 12.39 13.17
C ASN A 21 -22.36 11.98 12.48
N LYS A 22 -22.42 11.09 11.48
CA LYS A 22 -21.25 10.77 10.64
C LYS A 22 -20.87 11.95 9.75
N ASP A 23 -21.85 12.69 9.23
CA ASP A 23 -21.59 13.85 8.38
C ASP A 23 -20.96 15.01 9.17
N PHE A 24 -21.39 15.26 10.41
CA PHE A 24 -20.74 16.24 11.30
C PHE A 24 -19.29 15.87 11.62
N LYS A 25 -19.02 14.61 12.02
CA LYS A 25 -17.63 14.15 12.26
C LYS A 25 -16.76 14.20 11.00
N LYS A 26 -17.35 14.00 9.83
CA LYS A 26 -16.66 14.08 8.54
C LYS A 26 -16.31 15.52 8.18
N GLN A 27 -17.24 16.46 8.38
CA GLN A 27 -16.99 17.89 8.22
C GLN A 27 -15.94 18.39 9.21
N GLU A 28 -15.99 17.95 10.47
CA GLU A 28 -15.02 18.35 11.49
C GLU A 28 -13.60 17.81 11.19
N ARG A 29 -13.50 16.57 10.70
CA ARG A 29 -12.25 16.00 10.19
C ARG A 29 -11.72 16.75 8.97
N GLN A 30 -12.61 17.15 8.06
CA GLN A 30 -12.24 17.90 6.87
C GLN A 30 -11.77 19.32 7.23
N ASN A 31 -12.45 19.98 8.18
CA ASN A 31 -12.05 21.28 8.71
C ASN A 31 -10.70 21.21 9.46
N LYS A 32 -10.42 20.13 10.19
CA LYS A 32 -9.10 19.89 10.81
C LYS A 32 -8.02 19.66 9.75
N PHE A 33 -8.32 18.91 8.70
CA PHE A 33 -7.41 18.68 7.57
C PHE A 33 -7.09 19.97 6.81
N ASP A 34 -8.10 20.80 6.56
CA ASP A 34 -7.93 22.09 5.87
C ASP A 34 -7.17 23.10 6.74
N LYS A 35 -7.38 23.11 8.06
CA LYS A 35 -6.58 23.90 9.01
C LYS A 35 -5.12 23.47 9.07
N GLN A 36 -4.81 22.18 8.93
CA GLN A 36 -3.44 21.64 8.98
C GLN A 36 -2.70 21.68 7.62
N ARG A 37 -3.36 22.16 6.56
CA ARG A 37 -2.69 22.40 5.28
C ARG A 37 -1.85 23.67 5.40
N ASN A 38 -0.51 23.53 5.40
CA ASN A 38 0.50 24.60 5.42
C ASN A 38 0.44 25.55 4.21
N GLY A 39 -0.70 26.20 4.00
CA GLY A 39 -0.97 27.12 2.91
C GLY A 39 -2.25 27.95 3.08
N VAL A 40 -3.03 27.75 4.16
CA VAL A 40 -4.25 28.54 4.44
C VAL A 40 -4.08 29.50 5.63
N GLN A 41 -3.18 29.22 6.59
CA GLN A 41 -3.06 30.04 7.80
C GLN A 41 -2.24 31.34 7.66
N ASN A 42 -1.60 31.60 6.52
CA ASN A 42 -0.87 32.86 6.29
C ASN A 42 -1.70 33.93 5.56
N ALA A 43 -3.04 33.83 5.59
CA ALA A 43 -3.93 34.75 4.88
C ALA A 43 -4.54 35.87 5.73
N GLU A 44 -4.23 35.93 7.03
CA GLU A 44 -4.78 36.93 7.97
C GLU A 44 -3.74 37.96 8.46
N GLY A 45 -2.50 37.93 7.97
CA GLY A 45 -1.51 38.98 8.19
C GLY A 45 -1.10 39.65 6.88
N GLY A 46 -1.64 40.84 6.60
CA GLY A 46 -1.11 41.78 5.60
C GLY A 46 -1.14 41.32 4.13
N LYS A 47 -2.31 41.31 3.49
CA LYS A 47 -2.42 41.13 2.04
C LYS A 47 -2.10 42.43 1.31
N GLU A 48 -0.86 42.58 0.83
CA GLU A 48 -0.70 43.09 -0.53
C GLU A 48 -1.44 42.13 -1.46
N MET A 49 -2.39 42.64 -2.25
CA MET A 49 -3.08 41.91 -3.31
C MET A 49 -2.07 41.48 -4.38
N LYS A 50 -1.29 40.43 -4.12
CA LYS A 50 -0.50 39.76 -5.15
C LYS A 50 -1.50 39.00 -6.01
N GLU A 51 -1.93 39.64 -7.09
CA GLU A 51 -2.69 39.01 -8.15
C GLU A 51 -2.10 37.63 -8.44
N LYS A 52 -2.97 36.61 -8.49
CA LYS A 52 -2.52 35.25 -8.79
C LYS A 52 -1.81 35.28 -10.13
N LYS A 53 -0.49 35.06 -10.11
CA LYS A 53 0.32 35.03 -11.33
C LYS A 53 -0.37 34.11 -12.33
N PRO A 54 -0.62 34.57 -13.57
CA PRO A 54 -1.29 33.76 -14.57
C PRO A 54 -0.53 32.44 -14.75
N PHE A 55 -1.29 31.34 -14.86
CA PHE A 55 -0.71 30.01 -14.96
C PHE A 55 0.10 29.86 -16.25
N ASP A 56 1.42 29.76 -16.10
CA ASP A 56 2.30 29.53 -17.24
C ASP A 56 2.19 28.07 -17.73
N LYS A 57 1.30 27.87 -18.70
CA LYS A 57 1.07 26.58 -19.37
C LYS A 57 2.35 26.01 -19.99
N LYS A 58 3.30 26.84 -20.45
CA LYS A 58 4.54 26.40 -21.10
C LYS A 58 5.48 25.78 -20.07
N THR A 59 5.70 26.45 -18.94
CA THR A 59 6.47 25.88 -17.83
C THR A 59 5.83 24.62 -17.28
N TYR A 60 4.50 24.58 -17.16
CA TYR A 60 3.79 23.38 -16.71
C TYR A 60 4.02 22.20 -17.65
N ARG A 61 3.89 22.39 -18.97
CA ARG A 61 4.15 21.32 -19.95
C ARG A 61 5.59 20.86 -19.90
N LEU A 62 6.56 21.77 -19.76
CA LEU A 62 7.97 21.41 -19.58
C LEU A 62 8.17 20.58 -18.31
N LYS A 63 7.63 21.01 -17.16
CA LYS A 63 7.71 20.25 -15.91
C LYS A 63 7.01 18.89 -15.98
N LYS A 64 5.88 18.80 -16.70
CA LYS A 64 5.06 17.58 -16.75
C LYS A 64 5.58 16.54 -17.75
N TYR A 65 6.10 16.98 -18.88
CA TYR A 65 6.44 16.10 -20.01
C TYR A 65 7.93 16.06 -20.35
N SER A 66 8.74 17.03 -19.92
CA SER A 66 10.18 16.97 -20.16
C SER A 66 10.81 15.81 -19.40
N LYS A 67 11.50 14.94 -20.14
CA LYS A 67 12.28 13.84 -19.57
C LYS A 67 13.40 14.36 -18.66
N LYS A 68 14.06 15.46 -19.07
CA LYS A 68 15.13 16.11 -18.29
C LYS A 68 14.63 16.54 -16.91
N TYR A 69 13.47 17.21 -16.86
CA TYR A 69 12.89 17.67 -15.60
C TYR A 69 12.50 16.49 -14.68
N LYS A 70 11.98 15.40 -15.24
CA LYS A 70 11.66 14.19 -14.45
C LYS A 70 12.92 13.51 -13.88
N LEU A 71 14.00 13.46 -14.65
CA LEU A 71 15.28 12.92 -14.19
C LEU A 71 15.86 13.78 -13.07
N GLU A 72 15.84 15.10 -13.25
CA GLU A 72 16.30 16.07 -12.25
C GLU A 72 15.49 15.97 -10.95
N GLN A 73 14.17 15.89 -11.02
CA GLN A 73 13.31 15.64 -9.85
C GLN A 73 13.63 14.32 -9.14
N TRP A 74 13.97 13.27 -9.90
CA TRP A 74 14.35 11.98 -9.33
C TRP A 74 15.72 12.05 -8.63
N GLU A 75 16.68 12.73 -9.24
CA GLU A 75 18.00 12.97 -8.64
C GLU A 75 17.90 13.82 -7.37
N GLU A 76 17.07 14.87 -7.37
CA GLU A 76 16.79 15.69 -6.18
C GLU A 76 16.19 14.85 -5.04
N GLN A 77 15.21 14.00 -5.33
CA GLN A 77 14.63 13.09 -4.34
C GLN A 77 15.68 12.11 -3.80
N ARG A 78 16.54 11.57 -4.66
CA ARG A 78 17.62 10.68 -4.27
C ARG A 78 18.64 11.40 -3.37
N LYS A 79 19.05 12.62 -3.73
CA LYS A 79 19.96 13.46 -2.92
C LYS A 79 19.35 13.77 -1.55
N LYS A 80 18.08 14.17 -1.50
CA LYS A 80 17.36 14.38 -0.21
C LYS A 80 17.35 13.12 0.66
N LYS A 81 17.10 11.96 0.05
CA LYS A 81 17.15 10.68 0.78
C LYS A 81 18.54 10.39 1.32
N LEU A 82 19.60 10.62 0.53
CA LEU A 82 20.97 10.41 0.97
C LEU A 82 21.34 11.33 2.14
N ILE A 83 20.96 12.62 2.07
CA ILE A 83 21.15 13.57 3.17
C ILE A 83 20.38 13.12 4.42
N HIS A 84 19.14 12.65 4.26
CA HIS A 84 18.35 12.16 5.38
C HIS A 84 18.97 10.92 6.03
N GLU A 85 19.47 9.95 5.25
CA GLU A 85 20.19 8.79 5.79
C GLU A 85 21.47 9.22 6.52
N TYR A 86 22.24 10.15 5.97
CA TYR A 86 23.42 10.71 6.62
C TYR A 86 23.10 11.37 7.96
N GLN A 87 22.10 12.25 8.00
CA GLN A 87 21.64 12.91 9.22
C GLN A 87 21.08 11.91 10.23
N LYS A 88 20.37 10.87 9.76
CA LYS A 88 19.86 9.79 10.61
C LYS A 88 21.02 9.03 11.25
N ASN A 89 22.05 8.70 10.47
CA ASN A 89 23.24 8.00 10.96
C ASN A 89 24.00 8.83 12.01
N ILE A 90 24.20 10.14 11.77
CA ILE A 90 24.77 11.05 12.78
C ILE A 90 23.92 11.07 14.06
N LYS A 91 22.59 11.17 13.93
CA LYS A 91 21.70 11.17 15.10
C LYS A 91 21.77 9.84 15.85
N THR A 92 21.81 8.70 15.16
CA THR A 92 21.96 7.40 15.82
C THR A 92 23.32 7.23 16.47
N GLU A 93 24.40 7.72 15.87
CA GLU A 93 25.76 7.67 16.42
C GLU A 93 25.90 8.56 17.67
N SER A 94 25.28 9.75 17.67
CA SER A 94 25.20 10.61 18.85
C SER A 94 24.40 9.98 20.00
N VAL A 95 23.41 9.14 19.68
CA VAL A 95 22.54 8.47 20.67
C VAL A 95 23.09 7.11 21.11
N SER A 96 24.02 6.49 20.37
CA SER A 96 24.67 5.23 20.78
C SER A 96 25.66 5.39 21.96
N GLY A 97 25.93 6.62 22.41
CA GLY A 97 26.83 6.88 23.54
C GLY A 97 26.29 7.81 24.63
N THR A 98 25.09 8.38 24.50
CA THR A 98 24.53 9.26 25.52
C THR A 98 23.16 8.76 25.98
N TYR A 99 23.11 8.30 27.22
CA TYR A 99 21.89 8.01 27.96
C TYR A 99 20.97 9.23 27.87
N LYS A 100 19.87 9.13 27.12
CA LYS A 100 18.78 10.11 27.25
C LYS A 100 18.13 9.83 28.59
N PRO A 101 18.20 10.74 29.58
CA PRO A 101 17.41 10.56 30.79
C PRO A 101 15.95 10.48 30.35
N LYS A 102 15.32 9.32 30.57
CA LYS A 102 13.86 9.28 30.62
C LYS A 102 13.51 10.23 31.74
N SER A 103 12.84 11.33 31.43
CA SER A 103 12.07 12.06 32.43
C SER A 103 11.17 11.01 33.08
N PHE A 104 11.48 10.69 34.32
CA PHE A 104 10.63 9.88 35.16
C PHE A 104 9.33 10.69 35.29
N ASP A 105 8.29 10.29 34.56
CA ASP A 105 6.94 10.78 34.81
C ASP A 105 6.56 10.24 36.18
N GLU A 106 6.65 11.08 37.21
CA GLU A 106 6.27 10.77 38.60
C GLU A 106 4.75 10.49 38.74
N ASP A 107 3.97 10.64 37.66
CA ASP A 107 2.52 10.49 37.65
C ASP A 107 2.02 9.09 37.24
N ILE A 108 2.90 8.11 37.02
CA ILE A 108 2.51 6.69 36.93
C ILE A 108 2.98 6.00 38.20
N THR A 109 2.30 6.32 39.30
CA THR A 109 2.38 5.52 40.52
C THR A 109 1.78 4.14 40.23
N ASP A 110 2.60 3.10 40.27
CA ASP A 110 2.18 1.69 40.45
C ASP A 110 1.54 1.49 41.85
N SER A 111 0.47 2.22 42.16
CA SER A 111 -0.22 2.19 43.46
C SER A 111 -1.65 1.65 43.38
N ILE A 112 -1.99 0.98 42.29
CA ILE A 112 -3.25 0.25 42.09
C ILE A 112 -2.83 -1.09 41.48
N ASP A 113 -2.37 -2.08 42.25
CA ASP A 113 -3.18 -3.26 42.57
C ASP A 113 -2.38 -4.28 43.42
N GLU A 114 -1.86 -3.89 44.59
CA GLU A 114 -1.13 -4.84 45.46
C GLU A 114 -1.54 -4.83 46.94
N VAL A 115 -2.78 -4.42 47.24
CA VAL A 115 -3.38 -4.62 48.56
C VAL A 115 -4.74 -5.31 48.39
N GLY A 116 -4.73 -6.65 48.40
CA GLY A 116 -5.98 -7.43 48.29
C GLY A 116 -5.85 -8.91 47.90
N ARG A 117 -4.67 -9.53 47.92
CA ARG A 117 -4.48 -10.95 47.54
C ARG A 117 -4.51 -11.94 48.71
N PHE A 118 -5.47 -11.81 49.62
CA PHE A 118 -5.76 -12.88 50.58
C PHE A 118 -7.25 -13.21 50.53
N VAL A 119 -7.62 -14.01 49.53
CA VAL A 119 -8.49 -15.21 49.55
C VAL A 119 -8.76 -15.55 48.08
N LYS A 120 -7.94 -16.41 47.47
CA LYS A 120 -8.29 -17.04 46.17
C LYS A 120 -9.40 -18.08 46.44
N HIS A 121 -10.49 -18.06 45.67
CA HIS A 121 -11.54 -19.10 45.72
C HIS A 121 -10.94 -20.50 45.44
N PRO A 122 -11.39 -21.55 46.15
CA PRO A 122 -10.82 -22.91 46.03
C PRO A 122 -10.89 -23.49 44.60
N ASP A 123 -11.92 -23.12 43.83
CA ASP A 123 -12.10 -23.55 42.43
C ASP A 123 -10.99 -23.04 41.48
N LEU A 124 -10.34 -21.92 41.79
CA LEU A 124 -9.21 -21.40 41.01
C LEU A 124 -7.91 -22.17 41.30
N LEU A 125 -7.76 -22.71 42.52
CA LEU A 125 -6.63 -23.52 42.94
C LEU A 125 -6.62 -24.90 42.26
N GLU A 126 -7.79 -25.53 42.13
CA GLU A 126 -7.91 -26.80 41.39
C GLU A 126 -7.61 -26.65 39.89
N LYS A 127 -7.89 -25.48 39.32
CA LYS A 127 -7.63 -25.17 37.91
C LYS A 127 -6.14 -24.96 37.64
N GLU A 128 -5.42 -24.27 38.53
CA GLU A 128 -3.97 -24.10 38.47
C GLU A 128 -3.20 -25.43 38.67
N LEU A 129 -3.74 -26.36 39.47
CA LEU A 129 -3.13 -27.67 39.72
C LEU A 129 -3.32 -28.69 38.57
N LYS A 130 -4.35 -28.52 37.74
CA LYS A 130 -4.60 -29.38 36.56
C LYS A 130 -3.74 -29.02 35.35
N GLU A 131 -3.26 -27.79 35.26
CA GLU A 131 -2.34 -27.36 34.20
C GLU A 131 -0.88 -27.49 34.67
N LYS A 132 -0.29 -28.68 34.50
CA LYS A 132 1.15 -28.86 34.71
C LYS A 132 1.91 -27.88 33.81
N PRO A 133 2.83 -27.04 34.33
CA PRO A 133 3.60 -26.12 33.52
C PRO A 133 4.46 -26.96 32.57
N GLN A 134 4.13 -26.94 31.28
CA GLN A 134 5.01 -27.53 30.28
C GLN A 134 6.35 -26.80 30.37
N LYS A 135 7.42 -27.54 30.65
CA LYS A 135 8.78 -26.98 30.72
C LYS A 135 9.02 -26.22 29.41
N SER A 136 9.05 -24.89 29.51
CA SER A 136 9.23 -24.04 28.35
C SER A 136 10.59 -24.36 27.75
N LYS A 137 10.61 -24.64 26.43
CA LYS A 137 11.87 -24.77 25.70
C LYS A 137 12.72 -23.53 25.96
N ASP A 138 14.04 -23.73 26.01
CA ASP A 138 15.01 -22.65 26.16
C ASP A 138 14.65 -21.49 25.20
N PRO A 139 14.41 -20.26 25.73
CA PRO A 139 14.09 -19.09 24.92
C PRO A 139 15.06 -18.88 23.76
N PHE A 140 16.34 -19.20 23.94
CA PHE A 140 17.36 -19.07 22.90
C PHE A 140 17.10 -20.03 21.72
N LEU A 141 16.77 -21.29 22.01
CA LEU A 141 16.44 -22.28 20.98
C LEU A 141 15.18 -21.87 20.22
N LYS A 142 14.16 -21.37 20.93
CA LYS A 142 12.92 -20.85 20.32
C LYS A 142 13.21 -19.66 19.40
N ALA A 143 14.07 -18.73 19.81
CA ALA A 143 14.46 -17.59 18.99
C ALA A 143 15.22 -18.02 17.72
N LYS A 144 16.13 -18.99 17.84
CA LYS A 144 16.88 -19.54 16.70
C LYS A 144 15.98 -20.22 15.68
N GLU A 145 15.01 -21.02 16.14
CA GLU A 145 14.00 -21.64 15.27
C GLU A 145 13.16 -20.59 14.53
N GLN A 146 12.69 -19.56 15.23
CA GLN A 146 11.91 -18.46 14.63
C GLN A 146 12.72 -17.70 13.58
N TYR A 147 13.99 -17.39 13.86
CA TYR A 147 14.88 -16.75 12.90
C TYR A 147 15.04 -17.58 11.61
N ASN A 148 15.25 -18.88 11.74
CA ASN A 148 15.41 -19.78 10.60
C ASN A 148 14.11 -19.86 9.77
N LYS A 149 12.94 -19.92 10.43
CA LYS A 149 11.63 -19.90 9.75
C LYS A 149 11.44 -18.62 8.95
N VAL A 150 11.64 -17.46 9.58
CA VAL A 150 11.53 -16.16 8.90
C VAL A 150 12.51 -16.04 7.73
N LYS A 151 13.72 -16.61 7.85
CA LYS A 151 14.70 -16.64 6.77
C LYS A 151 14.22 -17.49 5.57
N GLN A 152 13.64 -18.66 5.83
CA GLN A 152 13.07 -19.55 4.82
C GLN A 152 11.86 -18.91 4.12
N GLU A 153 10.90 -18.37 4.88
CA GLU A 153 9.73 -17.69 4.34
C GLU A 153 10.11 -16.51 3.43
N LYS A 154 11.14 -15.73 3.82
CA LYS A 154 11.66 -14.65 2.97
C LYS A 154 12.23 -15.18 1.66
N PHE A 155 12.94 -16.29 1.69
CA PHE A 155 13.51 -16.92 0.50
C PHE A 155 12.40 -17.43 -0.43
N GLU A 156 11.44 -18.19 0.10
CA GLU A 156 10.29 -18.71 -0.64
C GLU A 156 9.44 -17.59 -1.25
N LYS A 157 9.18 -16.52 -0.49
CA LYS A 157 8.47 -15.34 -0.98
C LYS A 157 9.20 -14.65 -2.13
N GLN A 158 10.53 -14.54 -2.06
CA GLN A 158 11.32 -14.00 -3.17
C GLN A 158 11.27 -14.89 -4.40
N GLU A 159 11.36 -16.20 -4.24
CA GLU A 159 11.27 -17.15 -5.34
C GLU A 159 9.89 -17.12 -6.00
N ALA A 160 8.80 -17.13 -5.22
CA ALA A 160 7.44 -17.01 -5.72
C ALA A 160 7.22 -15.69 -6.49
N MET A 161 7.75 -14.57 -5.98
CA MET A 161 7.68 -13.29 -6.69
C MET A 161 8.47 -13.30 -8.01
N LYS A 162 9.64 -13.95 -8.06
CA LYS A 162 10.41 -14.10 -9.30
C LYS A 162 9.66 -14.94 -10.32
N LYS A 163 9.14 -16.10 -9.92
CA LYS A 163 8.33 -16.98 -10.79
C LYS A 163 7.11 -16.25 -11.36
N ALA A 164 6.32 -15.58 -10.51
CA ALA A 164 5.16 -14.81 -10.96
C ALA A 164 5.53 -13.67 -11.95
N LYS A 165 6.69 -13.03 -11.75
CA LYS A 165 7.20 -12.00 -12.67
C LYS A 165 7.62 -12.59 -14.00
N GLU A 166 8.28 -13.75 -14.00
CA GLU A 166 8.69 -14.46 -15.21
C GLU A 166 7.48 -14.91 -16.02
N GLU A 167 6.48 -15.54 -15.39
CA GLU A 167 5.23 -15.93 -16.05
C GLU A 167 4.50 -14.73 -16.67
N ARG A 168 4.42 -13.61 -15.94
CA ARG A 168 3.82 -12.38 -16.46
C ARG A 168 4.59 -11.87 -17.68
N ASN A 169 5.92 -11.90 -17.64
CA ASN A 169 6.75 -11.45 -18.74
C ASN A 169 6.63 -12.36 -19.96
N GLN A 170 6.58 -13.68 -19.76
CA GLN A 170 6.37 -14.66 -20.82
C GLN A 170 5.02 -14.45 -21.52
N LYS A 171 3.92 -14.34 -20.75
CA LYS A 171 2.59 -14.03 -21.30
C LYS A 171 2.57 -12.72 -22.09
N LEU A 172 3.28 -11.69 -21.60
CA LEU A 172 3.38 -10.42 -22.30
C LEU A 172 4.19 -10.53 -23.61
N GLN A 173 5.27 -11.31 -23.61
CA GLN A 173 6.07 -11.55 -24.81
C GLN A 173 5.27 -12.34 -25.85
N GLU A 174 4.55 -13.39 -25.45
CA GLU A 174 3.66 -14.15 -26.32
C GLU A 174 2.57 -13.26 -26.93
N TYR A 175 1.92 -12.43 -26.12
CA TYR A 175 0.94 -11.48 -26.63
C TYR A 175 1.55 -10.52 -27.67
N LYS A 176 2.74 -9.99 -27.41
CA LYS A 176 3.45 -9.11 -28.35
C LYS A 176 3.81 -9.85 -29.65
N LYS A 177 4.29 -11.09 -29.57
CA LYS A 177 4.60 -11.93 -30.74
C LYS A 177 3.35 -12.17 -31.58
N LYS A 178 2.26 -12.67 -30.98
CA LYS A 178 0.96 -12.89 -31.64
C LYS A 178 0.42 -11.61 -32.28
N LYS A 179 0.50 -10.48 -31.56
CA LYS A 179 0.08 -9.16 -32.08
C LYS A 179 0.91 -8.75 -33.30
N HIS A 180 2.23 -8.94 -33.25
CA HIS A 180 3.13 -8.60 -34.34
C HIS A 180 2.89 -9.47 -35.58
N GLU A 181 2.73 -10.78 -35.41
CA GLU A 181 2.41 -11.71 -36.49
C GLU A 181 1.06 -11.37 -37.14
N LYS A 182 0.04 -11.11 -36.33
CA LYS A 182 -1.27 -10.67 -36.82
C LYS A 182 -1.17 -9.36 -37.60
N PHE A 183 -0.42 -8.38 -37.09
CA PHE A 183 -0.17 -7.13 -37.81
C PHE A 183 0.52 -7.40 -39.15
N LYS A 184 1.57 -8.22 -39.18
CA LYS A 184 2.29 -8.61 -40.39
C LYS A 184 1.39 -9.28 -41.42
N LYS A 185 0.43 -10.11 -41.00
CA LYS A 185 -0.58 -10.69 -41.90
C LYS A 185 -1.53 -9.61 -42.47
N LEU A 186 -2.02 -8.71 -41.61
CA LEU A 186 -3.02 -7.69 -41.98
C LEU A 186 -2.45 -6.52 -42.80
N SER A 187 -1.17 -6.19 -42.62
CA SER A 187 -0.48 -5.06 -43.24
C SER A 187 0.05 -5.36 -44.64
N LYS A 188 0.10 -6.64 -45.05
CA LYS A 188 0.54 -7.05 -46.38
C LYS A 188 -0.39 -6.48 -47.46
N LYS A 189 0.24 -5.90 -48.49
CA LYS A 189 -0.43 -5.32 -49.66
C LYS A 189 0.15 -5.91 -50.95
N THR A 190 -0.65 -5.95 -52.00
CA THR A 190 -0.25 -6.32 -53.36
C THR A 190 0.55 -5.18 -53.99
N LYS A 191 1.17 -5.42 -55.16
CA LYS A 191 1.88 -4.37 -55.93
C LYS A 191 1.00 -3.16 -56.26
N LYS A 192 -0.32 -3.37 -56.38
CA LYS A 192 -1.33 -2.32 -56.61
C LYS A 192 -1.82 -1.64 -55.31
N GLY A 193 -1.20 -1.93 -54.16
CA GLY A 193 -1.54 -1.33 -52.87
C GLY A 193 -2.79 -1.91 -52.18
N GLN A 194 -3.49 -2.85 -52.82
CA GLN A 194 -4.65 -3.51 -52.24
C GLN A 194 -4.22 -4.49 -51.13
N PRO A 195 -5.03 -4.70 -50.08
CA PRO A 195 -4.71 -5.67 -49.05
C PRO A 195 -4.69 -7.11 -49.59
N VAL A 196 -3.73 -7.91 -49.14
CA VAL A 196 -3.70 -9.34 -49.46
C VAL A 196 -4.79 -10.07 -48.67
N MET A 197 -5.73 -10.72 -49.37
CA MET A 197 -6.93 -11.29 -48.74
C MET A 197 -6.70 -12.64 -48.05
N THR A 198 -5.74 -13.45 -48.51
CA THR A 198 -5.51 -14.81 -47.99
C THR A 198 -5.35 -14.85 -46.47
N GLY A 199 -4.39 -14.08 -45.92
CA GLY A 199 -4.15 -14.03 -44.47
C GLY A 199 -5.26 -13.33 -43.68
N ARG A 200 -6.10 -12.51 -44.32
CA ARG A 200 -7.27 -11.87 -43.67
C ARG A 200 -8.41 -12.86 -43.51
N LEU A 201 -8.63 -13.69 -44.54
CA LEU A 201 -9.64 -14.75 -44.53
C LEU A 201 -9.29 -15.83 -43.50
N GLU A 202 -8.02 -16.23 -43.38
CA GLU A 202 -7.57 -17.14 -42.31
C GLU A 202 -7.94 -16.62 -40.91
N LEU A 203 -7.63 -15.35 -40.61
CA LEU A 203 -7.94 -14.73 -39.32
C LEU A 203 -9.45 -14.59 -39.07
N LEU A 204 -10.24 -14.44 -40.14
CA LEU A 204 -11.69 -14.40 -40.04
C LEU A 204 -12.25 -15.79 -39.74
N LEU A 205 -11.76 -16.83 -40.43
CA LEU A 205 -12.13 -18.21 -40.20
C LEU A 205 -11.82 -18.64 -38.76
N GLU A 206 -10.62 -18.32 -38.27
CA GLU A 206 -10.20 -18.59 -36.88
C GLU A 206 -11.17 -17.95 -35.87
N LYS A 207 -11.60 -16.70 -36.12
CA LYS A 207 -12.59 -16.03 -35.26
C LYS A 207 -13.95 -16.72 -35.27
N ILE A 208 -14.44 -17.11 -36.45
CA ILE A 208 -15.72 -17.80 -36.59
C ILE A 208 -15.68 -19.15 -35.85
N GLN A 209 -14.59 -19.90 -35.99
CA GLN A 209 -14.38 -21.17 -35.29
C GLN A 209 -14.28 -20.98 -33.77
N SER A 210 -13.58 -19.93 -33.30
CA SER A 210 -13.47 -19.64 -31.86
C SER A 210 -14.75 -19.13 -31.20
N SER A 211 -15.70 -18.64 -32.00
CA SER A 211 -16.98 -18.11 -31.55
C SER A 211 -18.11 -19.15 -31.57
N LYS A 212 -17.88 -20.31 -32.18
CA LYS A 212 -18.74 -21.49 -32.09
C LYS A 212 -18.41 -22.24 -30.80
#